data_AF-A0A8H5UEF6-F1
#
_entry.id   AF-A0A8H5UEF6-F1
#
_cell.length_a   1.000
_cell.length_b   1.000
_cell.length_c   1.000
_cell.angle_alpha   90.00
_cell.angle_beta   90.00
_cell.angle_gamma   90.00
#
_symmetry.space_group_name_H-M   'P 1'
#
loop_
_entity.id
_entity.type
_entity.pdbx_description
1 polymer ?
#
loop_
_entity_poly.entity_id
_entity_poly.type
_entity_poly.pdbx_seq_one_letter_code
_entity_poly.pdbx_strand_id
1 'polypeptide(L)'
;MRSTDKTPNVTKWTLNPNPTRVRDNQRRHRARVKARTESLEAQLNATQQELRAAQARIHELESFITANRPLFVSEQGELPVGLRASNSGCDEPPFTTLDERSRQQDRNAVATFLEIAPTDALASAMFSTVQHYDKDDKLPPVAAGESTTLCRVAYEIIEEHNITGVESFEIENCLRPGFRRATRMGEGCRVETTILYALIDRINPV
;
A
#
# COMPACT_ATOMS: atom_id res chain seq x y z
N MET A 1 -21.38 -49.63 -28.43
CA MET A 1 -20.86 -50.17 -27.16
C MET A 1 -20.96 -49.07 -26.12
N ARG A 2 -21.55 -49.35 -24.95
CA ARG A 2 -21.93 -48.35 -23.93
C ARG A 2 -20.68 -47.84 -23.20
N SER A 3 -20.52 -46.52 -23.13
CA SER A 3 -19.55 -45.87 -22.24
C SER A 3 -20.13 -45.88 -20.83
N THR A 4 -19.46 -46.54 -19.89
CA THR A 4 -19.81 -46.50 -18.46
C THR A 4 -18.90 -45.50 -17.78
N ASP A 5 -19.36 -44.25 -17.68
CA ASP A 5 -18.70 -43.27 -16.83
C ASP A 5 -18.91 -43.67 -15.37
N LYS A 6 -17.84 -44.14 -14.73
CA LYS A 6 -17.80 -44.37 -13.28
C LYS A 6 -17.78 -42.99 -12.61
N THR A 7 -18.92 -42.58 -12.08
CA THR A 7 -19.01 -41.46 -11.13
C THR A 7 -18.06 -41.72 -9.95
N PRO A 8 -17.18 -40.76 -9.58
CA PRO A 8 -16.32 -40.92 -8.42
C PRO A 8 -17.17 -41.08 -7.16
N ASN A 9 -16.91 -42.17 -6.44
CA ASN A 9 -17.53 -42.53 -5.18
C ASN A 9 -17.31 -41.40 -4.15
N VAL A 10 -18.30 -40.53 -3.99
CA VAL A 10 -18.32 -39.53 -2.92
C VAL A 10 -18.30 -40.29 -1.61
N THR A 11 -17.18 -40.19 -0.90
CA THR A 11 -16.89 -40.91 0.32
C THR A 11 -18.03 -40.75 1.32
N LYS A 12 -18.64 -41.88 1.73
CA LYS A 12 -19.70 -42.11 2.76
C LYS A 12 -19.79 -41.14 3.95
N TRP A 13 -18.72 -40.41 4.28
CA TRP A 13 -18.63 -39.48 5.40
C TRP A 13 -19.52 -38.23 5.28
N THR A 14 -20.01 -37.91 4.08
CA THR A 14 -20.92 -36.76 3.85
C THR A 14 -22.40 -37.10 4.06
N LEU A 15 -22.78 -38.38 4.10
CA LEU A 15 -24.19 -38.78 4.05
C LEU A 15 -24.87 -38.92 5.43
N ASN A 16 -24.10 -38.97 6.53
CA ASN A 16 -24.68 -38.94 7.88
C ASN A 16 -23.64 -38.53 8.94
N PRO A 17 -23.44 -37.23 9.23
CA PRO A 17 -22.45 -36.78 10.20
C PRO A 17 -22.87 -37.16 11.62
N ASN A 18 -21.96 -37.79 12.38
CA ASN A 18 -22.20 -38.13 13.79
C ASN A 18 -22.51 -36.85 14.61
N PRO A 19 -23.69 -36.74 15.25
CA PRO A 19 -24.15 -35.51 15.89
C PRO A 19 -23.27 -35.07 17.06
N THR A 20 -22.62 -36.02 17.76
CA THR A 20 -21.67 -35.71 18.83
C THR A 20 -20.41 -35.06 18.28
N ARG A 21 -19.91 -35.54 17.14
CA ARG A 21 -18.74 -34.97 16.44
C ARG A 21 -19.01 -33.55 15.93
N VAL A 22 -20.22 -33.31 15.41
CA VAL A 22 -20.66 -31.97 14.99
C VAL A 22 -20.69 -31.01 16.17
N ARG A 23 -21.30 -31.40 17.29
CA ARG A 23 -21.36 -30.59 18.51
C ARG A 23 -19.97 -30.25 19.05
N ASP A 24 -19.06 -31.22 19.06
CA ASP A 24 -17.68 -31.03 19.52
C ASP A 24 -16.87 -30.10 18.61
N ASN A 25 -17.00 -30.25 17.28
CA ASN A 25 -16.39 -29.29 16.34
C ASN A 25 -16.96 -27.89 16.54
N GLN A 26 -18.27 -27.76 16.71
CA GLN A 26 -18.91 -26.48 16.94
C GLN A 26 -18.47 -25.84 18.27
N ARG A 27 -18.26 -26.63 19.33
CA ARG A 27 -17.67 -26.17 20.59
C ARG A 27 -16.26 -25.63 20.38
N ARG A 28 -15.40 -26.38 19.67
CA ARG A 28 -14.03 -25.95 19.36
C ARG A 28 -13.99 -24.69 18.49
N HIS A 29 -14.87 -24.58 17.50
CA HIS A 29 -14.99 -23.38 16.68
C HIS A 29 -15.39 -22.17 17.53
N ARG A 30 -16.43 -22.30 18.38
CA ARG A 30 -16.82 -21.23 19.31
C ARG A 30 -15.68 -20.83 20.25
N ALA A 31 -14.92 -21.80 20.77
CA ALA A 31 -13.76 -21.52 21.61
C ALA A 31 -12.66 -20.75 20.86
N ARG A 32 -12.34 -21.13 19.61
CA ARG A 32 -11.36 -20.41 18.79
C ARG A 32 -11.81 -18.99 18.44
N VAL A 33 -13.08 -18.82 18.08
CA VAL A 33 -13.64 -17.50 17.78
C VAL A 33 -13.58 -16.61 19.01
N LYS A 34 -14.01 -17.13 20.17
CA LYS A 34 -13.94 -16.40 21.44
C LYS A 34 -12.50 -15.97 21.78
N ALA A 35 -11.53 -16.90 21.71
CA ALA A 35 -10.13 -16.58 21.97
C ALA A 35 -9.57 -15.53 21.00
N ARG A 36 -9.95 -15.59 19.72
CA ARG A 36 -9.57 -14.56 18.72
C ARG A 36 -10.18 -13.20 19.06
N THR A 37 -11.45 -13.15 19.42
CA THR A 37 -12.12 -11.91 19.84
C THR A 37 -11.43 -11.30 21.05
N GLU A 38 -11.17 -12.08 22.09
CA GLU A 38 -10.46 -11.62 23.29
C GLU A 38 -9.05 -11.10 22.96
N SER A 39 -8.32 -11.78 22.08
CA SER A 39 -7.00 -11.33 21.62
C SER A 39 -7.07 -10.00 20.87
N LEU A 40 -8.05 -9.83 19.97
CA LEU A 40 -8.22 -8.60 19.21
C LEU A 40 -8.66 -7.44 20.10
N GLU A 41 -9.56 -7.67 21.05
CA GLU A 41 -9.97 -6.66 22.04
C GLU A 41 -8.79 -6.22 22.90
N ALA A 42 -7.91 -7.14 23.31
CA ALA A 42 -6.70 -6.81 24.05
C ALA A 42 -5.73 -5.96 23.22
N GLN A 43 -5.50 -6.30 21.95
CA GLN A 43 -4.66 -5.52 21.03
C GLN A 43 -5.24 -4.12 20.78
N LEU A 44 -6.55 -4.02 20.58
CA LEU A 44 -7.23 -2.72 20.43
C LEU A 44 -7.05 -1.85 21.67
N ASN A 45 -7.21 -2.41 22.87
CA ASN A 45 -7.03 -1.64 24.09
C ASN A 45 -5.57 -1.21 24.28
N ALA A 46 -4.61 -2.09 24.01
CA ALA A 46 -3.18 -1.77 24.11
C ALA A 46 -2.78 -0.63 23.15
N THR A 47 -3.19 -0.72 21.87
CA THR A 47 -2.91 0.31 20.86
C THR A 47 -3.61 1.64 21.18
N GLN A 48 -4.85 1.60 21.67
CA GLN A 48 -5.54 2.81 22.14
C GLN A 48 -4.83 3.46 23.33
N GLN A 49 -4.30 2.67 24.27
CA GLN A 49 -3.56 3.18 25.41
C GLN A 49 -2.24 3.83 24.98
N GLU A 50 -1.50 3.19 24.07
CA GLU A 50 -0.27 3.74 23.49
C GLU A 50 -0.55 5.06 22.77
N LEU A 51 -1.61 5.12 21.96
CA LEU A 51 -2.02 6.35 21.27
C LEU A 51 -2.32 7.49 22.26
N ARG A 52 -3.07 7.21 23.33
CA ARG A 52 -3.35 8.21 24.37
C ARG A 52 -2.08 8.71 25.06
N ALA A 53 -1.14 7.81 25.34
CA ALA A 53 0.14 8.16 25.94
C ALA A 53 0.98 9.04 24.99
N ALA A 54 1.04 8.70 23.71
CA ALA A 54 1.73 9.48 22.69
C ALA A 54 1.11 10.88 22.53
N GLN A 55 -0.22 10.97 22.45
CA GLN A 55 -0.95 12.24 22.40
C GLN A 55 -0.69 13.10 23.63
N ALA A 56 -0.66 12.51 24.83
CA ALA A 56 -0.35 13.23 26.06
C ALA A 56 1.09 13.79 26.03
N ARG A 57 2.06 13.03 25.52
CA ARG A 57 3.45 13.47 25.38
C ARG A 57 3.60 14.60 24.36
N ILE A 58 2.90 14.52 23.25
CA ILE A 58 2.86 15.60 22.25
C ILE A 58 2.33 16.88 22.90
N HIS A 59 1.18 16.80 23.57
CA HIS A 59 0.58 17.95 24.23
C HIS A 59 1.49 18.56 25.30
N GLU A 60 2.16 17.73 26.10
CA GLU A 60 3.18 18.17 27.06
C GLU A 60 4.31 18.94 26.36
N LEU A 61 4.89 18.39 25.30
CA LEU A 61 5.96 19.03 24.55
C LEU A 61 5.50 20.33 23.87
N GLU A 62 4.30 20.35 23.29
CA GLU A 62 3.67 21.54 22.71
C GLU A 62 3.47 22.64 23.75
N SER A 63 3.07 22.28 24.98
CA SER A 63 2.95 23.25 26.08
C SER A 63 4.30 23.84 26.47
N PHE A 64 5.37 23.02 26.51
CA PHE A 64 6.73 23.50 26.77
C PHE A 64 7.27 24.39 25.65
N ILE A 65 7.03 24.03 24.39
CA ILE A 65 7.40 24.85 23.24
C ILE A 65 6.64 26.17 23.29
N THR A 66 5.34 26.15 23.56
CA THR A 66 4.51 27.37 23.62
C THR A 66 4.95 28.30 24.75
N ALA A 67 5.23 27.76 25.94
CA ALA A 67 5.69 28.53 27.08
C ALA A 67 7.08 29.14 26.89
N ASN A 68 7.99 28.41 26.21
CA ASN A 68 9.36 28.88 25.95
C ASN A 68 9.53 29.49 24.56
N ARG A 69 8.46 29.62 23.78
CA ARG A 69 8.50 30.26 22.46
C ARG A 69 8.86 31.72 22.73
N PRO A 70 10.03 32.20 22.28
CA PRO A 70 10.31 33.61 22.38
C PRO A 70 9.22 34.34 21.61
N LEU A 71 8.55 35.29 22.27
CA LEU A 71 7.74 36.28 21.58
C LEU A 71 8.70 37.06 20.67
N PHE A 72 8.87 36.62 19.43
CA PHE A 72 9.37 37.49 18.39
C PHE A 72 8.26 38.50 18.13
N VAL A 73 8.27 39.56 18.94
CA VAL A 73 7.54 40.79 18.67
C VAL A 73 8.22 41.42 17.46
N SER A 74 7.63 41.27 16.29
CA SER A 74 7.79 42.28 15.25
C SER A 74 6.65 43.28 15.42
N GLU A 75 6.90 44.26 16.29
CA GLU A 75 6.21 45.54 16.23
C GLU A 75 6.86 46.40 15.14
N GLN A 76 6.01 47.07 14.36
CA GLN A 76 6.25 48.22 13.46
C GLN A 76 6.75 47.89 12.03
N GLY A 77 6.04 48.25 10.95
CA GLY A 77 4.83 49.05 10.88
C GLY A 77 4.18 49.10 9.50
N GLU A 78 2.88 49.39 9.51
CA GLU A 78 2.15 49.96 8.38
C GLU A 78 2.68 51.36 8.09
N LEU A 79 2.97 51.67 6.81
CA LEU A 79 2.77 53.01 6.24
C LEU A 79 2.47 52.93 4.73
N PRO A 80 1.74 53.91 4.16
CA PRO A 80 1.14 53.86 2.84
C PRO A 80 1.90 54.68 1.76
N VAL A 81 1.46 54.52 0.51
CA VAL A 81 1.64 55.39 -0.67
C VAL A 81 2.99 55.31 -1.44
N GLY A 82 2.89 54.96 -2.73
CA GLY A 82 3.47 55.80 -3.78
C GLY A 82 4.50 55.19 -4.76
N LEU A 83 4.00 54.86 -5.96
CA LEU A 83 4.63 55.06 -7.29
C LEU A 83 5.77 54.13 -7.78
N ARG A 84 5.45 53.42 -8.88
CA ARG A 84 6.19 53.19 -10.16
C ARG A 84 7.71 52.96 -10.10
N ALA A 85 8.32 52.00 -10.81
CA ALA A 85 8.15 51.58 -12.20
C ALA A 85 8.89 50.23 -12.42
N SER A 86 8.32 49.27 -13.16
CA SER A 86 8.73 48.87 -14.52
C SER A 86 10.24 48.68 -14.79
N ASN A 87 10.66 47.42 -14.77
CA ASN A 87 11.49 46.65 -15.71
C ASN A 87 12.90 47.09 -16.15
N SER A 88 13.76 46.05 -16.15
CA SER A 88 14.89 45.70 -17.04
C SER A 88 16.30 46.15 -16.66
N GLY A 89 17.24 45.19 -16.70
CA GLY A 89 18.68 45.44 -16.78
C GLY A 89 19.54 44.48 -15.96
N CYS A 90 20.23 43.56 -16.64
CA CYS A 90 21.27 42.66 -16.12
C CYS A 90 22.63 43.39 -15.93
N ASP A 91 23.61 42.66 -15.38
CA ASP A 91 25.06 42.95 -15.13
C ASP A 91 25.35 43.06 -13.62
N GLU A 92 26.27 42.35 -12.95
CA GLU A 92 27.41 41.48 -13.27
C GLU A 92 27.79 40.72 -11.95
N PRO A 93 28.67 39.68 -11.96
CA PRO A 93 29.19 38.90 -10.80
C PRO A 93 30.39 39.67 -10.13
N PRO A 94 31.28 39.15 -9.25
CA PRO A 94 31.61 37.75 -8.91
C PRO A 94 31.84 37.43 -7.40
N PHE A 95 31.82 36.14 -7.04
CA PHE A 95 32.55 35.67 -5.86
C PHE A 95 33.38 34.43 -6.20
N THR A 96 34.67 34.59 -5.97
CA THR A 96 35.76 33.64 -6.17
C THR A 96 35.98 32.75 -4.95
N THR A 97 36.03 31.43 -5.19
CA THR A 97 37.06 30.44 -4.82
C THR A 97 37.49 30.14 -3.36
N LEU A 98 37.74 28.83 -3.18
CA LEU A 98 38.60 28.10 -2.22
C LEU A 98 37.88 27.53 -0.97
N ASP A 99 38.03 26.26 -0.60
CA ASP A 99 38.59 25.08 -1.28
C ASP A 99 38.19 23.83 -0.48
N GLU A 100 38.17 22.70 -1.19
CA GLU A 100 37.89 21.34 -0.72
C GLU A 100 39.03 20.77 0.14
N ARG A 101 38.69 19.91 1.13
CA ARG A 101 39.40 18.62 1.22
C ARG A 101 38.72 17.55 2.10
N SER A 102 38.52 16.41 1.44
CA SER A 102 38.76 15.05 1.95
C SER A 102 37.65 14.38 2.76
N ARG A 103 36.98 13.41 2.13
CA ARG A 103 37.30 11.98 2.31
C ARG A 103 36.51 11.10 1.34
N GLN A 104 37.20 10.66 0.29
CA GLN A 104 36.83 9.51 -0.53
C GLN A 104 37.21 8.23 0.22
N GLN A 105 36.23 7.33 0.37
CA GLN A 105 36.34 5.86 0.45
C GLN A 105 37.39 5.22 1.37
N ASP A 106 36.88 4.49 2.37
CA ASP A 106 37.49 3.22 2.78
C ASP A 106 36.47 2.09 2.68
N ARG A 107 36.85 1.08 1.90
CA ARG A 107 36.17 -0.21 1.79
C ARG A 107 36.68 -1.13 2.91
N ASN A 108 35.81 -2.01 3.38
CA ASN A 108 36.05 -3.21 4.20
C ASN A 108 36.03 -3.04 5.73
N ALA A 109 34.85 -3.23 6.33
CA ALA A 109 34.74 -3.94 7.60
C ALA A 109 33.46 -4.78 7.58
N VAL A 110 33.63 -6.08 7.81
CA VAL A 110 32.62 -7.13 7.78
C VAL A 110 31.63 -6.94 8.92
N ALA A 111 30.35 -6.85 8.60
CA ALA A 111 29.26 -7.33 9.44
C ALA A 111 28.14 -7.85 8.52
N THR A 112 28.27 -9.12 8.15
CA THR A 112 27.13 -9.98 7.83
C THR A 112 26.04 -9.76 8.87
N PHE A 113 24.83 -9.37 8.47
CA PHE A 113 23.56 -9.87 9.03
C PHE A 113 22.37 -9.22 8.28
N LEU A 114 21.77 -10.00 7.38
CA LEU A 114 20.44 -9.84 6.73
C LEU A 114 20.17 -8.55 5.93
N GLU A 115 20.53 -8.58 4.64
CA GLU A 115 19.82 -7.80 3.61
C GLU A 115 18.40 -8.34 3.45
N ILE A 116 17.42 -7.60 3.93
CA ILE A 116 16.07 -7.64 3.36
C ILE A 116 16.02 -6.47 2.38
N ALA A 117 15.87 -6.78 1.09
CA ALA A 117 15.69 -5.80 0.04
C ALA A 117 14.52 -4.84 0.39
N PRO A 118 14.63 -3.53 0.14
CA PRO A 118 13.55 -2.59 0.46
C PRO A 118 12.33 -2.89 -0.41
N THR A 119 11.21 -3.26 0.21
CA THR A 119 9.88 -3.38 -0.39
C THR A 119 9.44 -2.09 -1.10
N ASP A 120 10.05 -0.95 -0.77
CA ASP A 120 9.81 0.35 -1.38
C ASP A 120 10.08 0.42 -2.89
N ALA A 121 11.03 -0.37 -3.43
CA ALA A 121 11.32 -0.33 -4.86
C ALA A 121 10.19 -0.96 -5.70
N LEU A 122 9.58 -2.03 -5.21
CA LEU A 122 8.48 -2.71 -5.88
C LEU A 122 7.19 -1.88 -5.80
N ALA A 123 6.87 -1.35 -4.61
CA ALA A 123 5.73 -0.46 -4.43
C ALA A 123 5.83 0.78 -5.34
N SER A 124 7.03 1.36 -5.48
CA SER A 124 7.28 2.52 -6.35
C SER A 124 7.16 2.20 -7.85
N ALA A 125 7.59 1.00 -8.28
CA ALA A 125 7.41 0.53 -9.65
C ALA A 125 5.93 0.22 -9.98
N MET A 126 5.21 -0.40 -9.05
CA MET A 126 3.78 -0.69 -9.19
C MET A 126 2.95 0.60 -9.22
N PHE A 127 3.28 1.58 -8.38
CA PHE A 127 2.63 2.89 -8.39
C PHE A 127 2.85 3.66 -9.70
N SER A 128 4.05 3.56 -10.29
CA SER A 128 4.36 4.15 -11.60
C SER A 128 3.55 3.50 -12.73
N THR A 129 3.33 2.19 -12.65
CA THR A 129 2.52 1.43 -13.62
C THR A 129 1.04 1.81 -13.54
N VAL A 130 0.48 1.95 -12.34
CA VAL A 130 -0.91 2.41 -12.15
C VAL A 130 -1.13 3.81 -12.74
N GLN A 131 -0.20 4.74 -12.51
CA GLN A 131 -0.30 6.09 -13.07
C GLN A 131 -0.25 6.13 -14.60
N HIS A 132 0.43 5.16 -15.23
CA HIS A 132 0.48 5.05 -16.68
C HIS A 132 -0.90 4.75 -17.26
N TYR A 133 -1.59 3.75 -16.69
CA TYR A 133 -2.90 3.32 -17.16
C TYR A 133 -4.06 4.20 -16.68
N ASP A 134 -3.92 4.90 -15.55
CA ASP A 134 -4.91 5.88 -15.07
C ASP A 134 -5.15 7.02 -16.07
N LYS A 135 -4.16 7.33 -16.90
CA LYS A 135 -4.21 8.39 -17.92
C LYS A 135 -4.44 7.85 -19.34
N ASP A 136 -4.58 6.53 -19.50
CA ASP A 136 -4.71 5.92 -20.82
C ASP A 136 -6.18 5.84 -21.27
N ASP A 137 -6.63 6.88 -21.96
CA ASP A 137 -7.96 6.94 -22.58
C ASP A 137 -8.17 5.90 -23.69
N LYS A 138 -7.11 5.19 -24.12
CA LYS A 138 -7.17 4.13 -25.15
C LYS A 138 -7.59 2.78 -24.60
N LEU A 139 -7.72 2.63 -23.28
CA LEU A 139 -8.17 1.38 -22.68
C LEU A 139 -9.65 1.09 -23.04
N PRO A 140 -10.00 -0.20 -23.25
CA PRO A 140 -11.39 -0.57 -23.51
C PRO A 140 -12.33 -0.14 -22.37
N PRO A 141 -13.57 0.30 -22.67
CA PRO A 141 -14.59 0.50 -21.64
C PRO A 141 -14.94 -0.82 -20.95
N VAL A 142 -15.40 -0.73 -19.70
CA VAL A 142 -15.99 -1.87 -18.97
C VAL A 142 -17.23 -2.37 -19.73
N ALA A 143 -17.27 -3.65 -20.08
CA ALA A 143 -18.41 -4.24 -20.77
C ALA A 143 -19.56 -4.58 -19.79
N ALA A 144 -20.78 -4.68 -20.31
CA ALA A 144 -21.95 -5.00 -19.50
C ALA A 144 -21.82 -6.41 -18.90
N GLY A 145 -21.80 -6.49 -17.56
CA GLY A 145 -21.68 -7.75 -16.82
C GLY A 145 -20.24 -8.12 -16.41
N GLU A 146 -19.23 -7.33 -16.77
CA GLU A 146 -17.86 -7.53 -16.27
C GLU A 146 -17.73 -7.01 -14.83
N SER A 147 -17.24 -7.87 -13.93
CA SER A 147 -16.76 -7.42 -12.62
C SER A 147 -15.35 -6.87 -12.79
N THR A 148 -15.13 -5.63 -12.36
CA THR A 148 -13.84 -4.97 -12.45
C THR A 148 -13.45 -4.35 -11.11
N THR A 149 -12.15 -4.43 -10.80
CA THR A 149 -11.52 -3.88 -9.61
C THR A 149 -10.67 -2.67 -10.00
N LEU A 150 -10.57 -1.64 -9.15
CA LEU A 150 -9.68 -0.50 -9.40
C LEU A 150 -8.23 -0.98 -9.49
N CYS A 151 -7.44 -0.44 -10.42
CA CYS A 151 -6.03 -0.80 -10.56
C CYS A 151 -5.27 -0.64 -9.24
N ARG A 152 -5.44 0.50 -8.56
CA ARG A 152 -4.84 0.74 -7.24
C ARG A 152 -5.09 -0.40 -6.26
N VAL A 153 -6.36 -0.81 -6.12
CA VAL A 153 -6.76 -1.90 -5.22
C VAL A 153 -6.22 -3.25 -5.71
N ALA A 154 -6.22 -3.49 -7.02
CA ALA A 154 -5.69 -4.72 -7.59
C ALA A 154 -4.19 -4.91 -7.30
N TYR A 155 -3.40 -3.85 -7.43
CA TYR A 155 -1.96 -3.89 -7.12
C TYR A 155 -1.67 -4.02 -5.63
N GLU A 156 -2.48 -3.41 -4.74
CA GLU A 156 -2.40 -3.66 -3.29
C GLU A 156 -2.62 -5.14 -2.97
N ILE A 157 -3.65 -5.77 -3.55
CA ILE A 157 -3.91 -7.19 -3.35
C ILE A 157 -2.74 -8.05 -3.88
N ILE A 158 -2.18 -7.70 -5.03
CA ILE A 158 -1.04 -8.43 -5.62
C ILE A 158 0.18 -8.32 -4.71
N GLU A 159 0.49 -7.14 -4.17
CA GLU A 159 1.61 -6.94 -3.25
C GLU A 159 1.49 -7.83 -2.01
N GLU A 160 0.30 -7.92 -1.42
CA GLU A 160 0.04 -8.79 -0.26
C GLU A 160 0.23 -10.29 -0.55
N HIS A 161 -0.06 -10.72 -1.78
CA HIS A 161 -0.03 -12.13 -2.17
C HIS A 161 1.26 -12.54 -2.90
N ASN A 162 2.11 -11.58 -3.27
CA ASN A 162 3.36 -11.81 -3.99
C ASN A 162 4.51 -12.27 -3.09
N ILE A 163 4.26 -13.31 -2.28
CA ILE A 163 5.27 -13.93 -1.41
C ILE A 163 6.40 -14.62 -2.20
N THR A 164 6.17 -14.95 -3.47
CA THR A 164 7.13 -15.59 -4.37
C THR A 164 8.06 -14.58 -5.07
N GLY A 165 7.79 -13.28 -4.95
CA GLY A 165 8.64 -12.23 -5.52
C GLY A 165 8.59 -12.17 -7.05
N VAL A 166 7.43 -12.42 -7.66
CA VAL A 166 7.23 -12.29 -9.09
C VAL A 166 7.47 -10.84 -9.52
N GLU A 167 8.21 -10.67 -10.60
CA GLU A 167 8.64 -9.38 -11.11
C GLU A 167 7.46 -8.53 -11.62
N SER A 168 7.59 -7.22 -11.43
CA SER A 168 6.61 -6.19 -11.83
C SER A 168 6.13 -6.33 -13.28
N PHE A 169 7.06 -6.61 -14.19
CA PHE A 169 6.80 -6.75 -15.62
C PHE A 169 5.95 -7.99 -15.95
N GLU A 170 6.14 -9.09 -15.21
CA GLU A 170 5.36 -10.32 -15.42
C GLU A 170 3.93 -10.17 -14.89
N ILE A 171 3.76 -9.43 -13.80
CA ILE A 171 2.47 -9.04 -13.25
C ILE A 171 1.71 -8.20 -14.28
N GLU A 172 2.37 -7.16 -14.82
CA GLU A 172 1.75 -6.26 -15.81
C GLU A 172 1.34 -7.01 -17.08
N ASN A 173 2.22 -7.87 -17.63
CA ASN A 173 1.89 -8.65 -18.83
C ASN A 173 0.66 -9.55 -18.63
N CYS A 174 0.43 -10.04 -17.42
CA CYS A 174 -0.75 -10.85 -17.10
C CYS A 174 -2.01 -10.04 -16.92
N LEU A 175 -1.92 -8.86 -16.32
CA LEU A 175 -3.07 -7.98 -16.12
C LEU A 175 -3.45 -7.21 -17.39
N ARG A 176 -2.50 -7.01 -18.32
CA ARG A 176 -2.68 -6.26 -19.56
C ARG A 176 -3.98 -6.55 -20.32
N PRO A 177 -4.38 -7.82 -20.58
CA PRO A 177 -5.64 -8.12 -21.25
C PRO A 177 -6.90 -7.70 -20.44
N GLY A 178 -6.76 -7.57 -19.13
CA GLY A 178 -7.84 -7.23 -18.21
C GLY A 178 -8.02 -5.74 -17.95
N PHE A 179 -7.11 -4.87 -18.41
CA PHE A 179 -7.25 -3.44 -18.16
C PHE A 179 -8.49 -2.87 -18.86
N ARG A 180 -9.17 -1.98 -18.14
CA ARG A 180 -10.35 -1.23 -18.56
C ARG A 180 -10.16 0.21 -18.11
N ARG A 181 -10.69 1.16 -18.90
CA ARG A 181 -10.73 2.56 -18.48
C ARG A 181 -11.73 2.79 -17.34
N ALA A 182 -11.61 3.95 -16.71
CA ALA A 182 -12.51 4.41 -15.65
C ALA A 182 -13.98 4.38 -16.08
N THR A 183 -14.88 3.98 -15.18
CA THR A 183 -16.33 4.04 -15.43
C THR A 183 -16.87 5.45 -15.19
N ARG A 184 -16.30 6.15 -14.20
CA ARG A 184 -16.55 7.57 -13.94
C ARG A 184 -15.27 8.38 -14.03
N MET A 185 -15.41 9.65 -14.37
CA MET A 185 -14.29 10.58 -14.43
C MET A 185 -13.58 10.65 -13.07
N GLY A 186 -12.27 10.43 -13.06
CA GLY A 186 -11.43 10.48 -11.86
C GLY A 186 -11.30 9.18 -11.07
N GLU A 187 -11.95 8.07 -11.47
CA GLU A 187 -11.80 6.78 -10.77
C GLU A 187 -10.49 6.05 -11.09
N GLY A 188 -9.83 6.40 -12.21
CA GLY A 188 -8.62 5.72 -12.68
C GLY A 188 -8.90 4.40 -13.37
N CYS A 189 -7.83 3.69 -13.75
CA CYS A 189 -7.94 2.44 -14.47
C CYS A 189 -8.54 1.33 -13.62
N ARG A 190 -9.11 0.34 -14.30
CA ARG A 190 -9.70 -0.85 -13.70
C ARG A 190 -9.10 -2.08 -14.34
N VAL A 191 -9.21 -3.21 -13.66
CA VAL A 191 -8.82 -4.52 -14.17
C VAL A 191 -9.94 -5.51 -13.93
N GLU A 192 -10.14 -6.42 -14.88
CA GLU A 192 -11.11 -7.50 -14.76
C GLU A 192 -10.81 -8.39 -13.54
N THR A 193 -11.81 -8.60 -12.69
CA THR A 193 -11.66 -9.30 -11.41
C THR A 193 -11.24 -10.77 -11.61
N THR A 194 -11.69 -11.41 -12.69
CA THR A 194 -11.34 -12.80 -13.06
C THR A 194 -9.85 -12.95 -13.34
N ILE A 195 -9.26 -12.03 -14.10
CA ILE A 195 -7.84 -12.02 -14.47
C ILE A 195 -6.97 -11.73 -13.24
N LEU A 196 -7.41 -10.81 -12.36
CA LEU A 196 -6.74 -10.52 -11.10
C LEU A 196 -6.63 -11.77 -10.23
N TYR A 197 -7.72 -12.51 -10.01
CA TYR A 197 -7.67 -13.72 -9.18
C TYR A 197 -6.92 -14.88 -9.83
N ALA A 198 -7.01 -15.03 -11.16
CA ALA A 198 -6.19 -16.00 -11.88
C ALA A 198 -4.68 -15.73 -11.70
N LEU A 199 -4.27 -14.46 -11.63
CA LEU A 199 -2.89 -14.08 -11.33
C LEU A 199 -2.53 -14.40 -9.87
N ILE A 200 -3.39 -14.08 -8.91
CA ILE A 200 -3.18 -14.37 -7.48
C ILE A 200 -2.98 -15.87 -7.26
N ASP A 201 -3.82 -16.71 -7.86
CA ASP A 201 -3.71 -18.18 -7.77
C ASP A 201 -2.37 -18.70 -8.33
N ARG A 202 -1.81 -18.03 -9.35
CA ARG A 202 -0.51 -18.40 -9.93
C ARG A 202 0.66 -17.99 -9.04
N ILE A 203 0.56 -16.84 -8.40
CA ILE A 203 1.63 -16.27 -7.56
C ILE A 203 1.67 -16.95 -6.18
N ASN A 204 0.51 -17.43 -5.69
CA ASN A 204 0.37 -18.14 -4.43
C ASN A 204 -0.36 -19.49 -4.61
N PRO A 205 0.29 -20.50 -5.23
CA PRO A 205 -0.29 -21.84 -5.35
C PRO A 205 -0.34 -22.50 -3.96
N VAL A 206 -1.56 -22.78 -3.50
CA VAL A 206 -1.83 -23.51 -2.23
C VAL A 206 -1.17 -24.88 -2.20
#